data_AF-A0A4Q5Q0V4-F1
#
_entry.id   AF-A0A4Q5Q0V4-F1
#
_cell.length_a   1.000
_cell.length_b   1.000
_cell.length_c   1.000
_cell.angle_alpha   90.00
_cell.angle_beta   90.00
_cell.angle_gamma   90.00
#
_symmetry.space_group_name_H-M   'P 1'
#
loop_
_entity.id
_entity.type
_entity.pdbx_description
1 polymer ?
#
loop_
_entity_poly.entity_id
_entity_poly.type
_entity_poly.pdbx_seq_one_letter_code
_entity_poly.pdbx_strand_id
1 'polypeptide(L)'
;AGGSLRIELAGTWWAAMSEAERNSDPVYQENKQMILSDWDKTFGDRLTELVFIGQELDAKALKDDLENCLLTDSEIIAYRNNMLFSNPFEQVI
;
A
#
# COMPACT_ATOMS: atom_id res chain seq x y z
N ALA A 1 20.11 -0.58 20.48
CA ALA A 1 18.91 0.26 20.67
C ALA A 1 17.68 -0.64 20.66
N GLY A 2 16.69 -0.41 21.53
CA GLY A 2 15.44 -1.18 21.56
C GLY A 2 14.45 -0.64 20.52
N GLY A 3 13.95 -1.53 19.66
CA GLY A 3 12.93 -1.16 18.67
C GLY A 3 11.61 -0.81 19.36
N SER A 4 10.98 0.29 18.92
CA SER A 4 9.60 0.64 19.28
C SER A 4 8.72 0.39 18.07
N LEU A 5 7.68 -0.41 18.21
CA LEU A 5 6.68 -0.66 17.18
C LEU A 5 5.34 -0.08 17.64
N ARG A 6 4.74 0.77 16.81
CA ARG A 6 3.39 1.30 17.01
C ARG A 6 2.58 1.00 15.77
N ILE A 7 1.40 0.44 15.97
CA ILE A 7 0.43 0.12 14.92
C ILE A 7 -0.88 0.79 15.33
N GLU A 8 -1.42 1.63 14.45
CA GLU A 8 -2.67 2.35 14.65
C GLU A 8 -3.56 2.17 13.42
N LEU A 9 -4.88 2.24 13.63
CA LEU A 9 -5.84 2.20 12.53
C LEU A 9 -5.89 3.58 11.87
N ALA A 10 -5.55 3.63 10.58
CA ALA A 10 -5.58 4.86 9.78
C ALA A 10 -6.94 5.11 9.10
N GLY A 11 -7.91 4.22 9.27
CA GLY A 11 -9.22 4.26 8.61
C GLY A 11 -9.39 3.17 7.55
N THR A 12 -10.52 3.23 6.83
CA THR A 12 -10.84 2.29 5.75
C THR A 12 -10.56 2.94 4.40
N TRP A 13 -9.92 2.19 3.50
CA TRP A 13 -9.72 2.63 2.12
C TRP A 13 -11.06 2.85 1.40
N TRP A 14 -11.21 3.95 0.67
CA TRP A 14 -12.37 4.20 -0.19
C TRP A 14 -12.53 3.13 -1.27
N ALA A 15 -11.43 2.53 -1.72
CA ALA A 15 -11.42 1.42 -2.67
C ALA A 15 -11.91 0.08 -2.09
N ALA A 16 -12.21 0.02 -0.78
CA ALA A 16 -12.85 -1.13 -0.16
C ALA A 16 -14.39 -1.04 -0.17
N MET A 17 -14.95 0.12 -0.52
CA MET A 17 -16.39 0.34 -0.65
C MET A 17 -16.83 0.17 -2.10
N SER A 18 -18.09 -0.20 -2.32
CA SER A 18 -18.67 -0.12 -3.67
C SER A 18 -18.75 1.35 -4.12
N GLU A 19 -18.80 1.56 -5.44
CA GLU A 19 -18.90 2.92 -5.98
C GLU A 19 -20.16 3.66 -5.50
N ALA A 20 -21.29 2.94 -5.35
CA ALA A 20 -22.54 3.51 -4.87
C ALA A 20 -22.43 3.97 -3.41
N GLU A 21 -21.89 3.12 -2.53
CA GLU A 21 -21.67 3.45 -1.11
C GLU A 21 -20.75 4.65 -0.97
N ARG A 22 -19.59 4.60 -1.63
CA ARG A 22 -18.61 5.68 -1.61
C ARG A 22 -19.18 7.00 -2.13
N ASN A 23 -19.96 6.98 -3.23
CA ASN A 23 -20.57 8.19 -3.75
C ASN A 23 -21.72 8.72 -2.87
N SER A 24 -22.27 7.93 -1.96
CA SER A 24 -23.27 8.40 -0.99
C SER A 24 -22.66 9.03 0.26
N ASP A 25 -21.35 8.85 0.49
CA ASP A 25 -20.65 9.37 1.65
C ASP A 25 -20.30 10.88 1.48
N PRO A 26 -20.76 11.76 2.38
CA PRO A 26 -20.48 13.20 2.30
C PRO A 26 -18.98 13.54 2.34
N VAL A 27 -18.18 12.82 3.15
CA VAL A 27 -16.73 13.06 3.27
C VAL A 27 -16.03 12.71 1.98
N TYR A 28 -16.45 11.62 1.33
CA TYR A 28 -15.94 11.29 0.00
C TYR A 28 -16.30 12.37 -1.01
N GLN A 29 -17.54 12.89 -1.02
CA GLN A 29 -17.94 13.93 -1.97
C GLN A 29 -17.16 15.24 -1.78
N GLU A 30 -16.95 15.67 -0.54
CA GLU A 30 -16.18 16.87 -0.23
C GLU A 30 -14.71 16.77 -0.69
N ASN A 31 -14.12 15.58 -0.58
CA ASN A 31 -12.71 15.34 -0.88
C ASN A 31 -12.48 14.65 -2.23
N LYS A 32 -13.54 14.44 -3.03
CA LYS A 32 -13.52 13.59 -4.24
C LYS A 32 -12.43 13.97 -5.22
N GLN A 33 -12.24 15.27 -5.46
CA GLN A 33 -11.21 15.77 -6.37
C GLN A 33 -9.80 15.37 -5.93
N MET A 34 -9.50 15.52 -4.63
CA MET A 34 -8.20 15.15 -4.06
C MET A 34 -8.01 13.63 -4.04
N ILE A 35 -9.04 12.88 -3.65
CA ILE A 35 -8.95 11.41 -3.63
C ILE A 35 -8.72 10.87 -5.05
N LEU A 36 -9.40 11.45 -6.04
CA LEU A 36 -9.26 11.03 -7.44
C LEU A 36 -7.95 11.50 -8.09
N SER A 37 -7.27 12.53 -7.58
CA SER A 37 -5.98 12.94 -8.14
C SER A 37 -4.88 11.89 -7.92
N ASP A 38 -4.97 11.15 -6.80
CA ASP A 38 -3.99 10.11 -6.43
C ASP A 38 -4.55 8.69 -6.60
N TRP A 39 -5.69 8.54 -7.27
CA TRP A 39 -6.37 7.26 -7.43
C TRP A 39 -5.68 6.35 -8.44
N ASP A 40 -5.20 5.21 -7.99
CA ASP A 40 -4.67 4.17 -8.88
C ASP A 40 -5.80 3.36 -9.55
N LYS A 41 -5.62 3.02 -10.82
CA LYS A 41 -6.63 2.27 -11.60
C LYS A 41 -6.85 0.84 -11.09
N THR A 42 -5.83 0.25 -10.48
CA THR A 42 -5.85 -1.13 -9.98
C THR A 42 -6.10 -1.18 -8.48
N PHE A 43 -5.44 -0.33 -7.71
CA PHE A 43 -5.42 -0.39 -6.25
C PHE A 43 -6.28 0.69 -5.57
N GLY A 44 -6.76 1.68 -6.33
CA GLY A 44 -7.57 2.77 -5.83
C GLY A 44 -6.77 3.75 -4.99
N ASP A 45 -7.30 4.17 -3.84
CA ASP A 45 -6.64 5.07 -2.89
C ASP A 45 -5.63 4.36 -1.97
N ARG A 46 -5.38 3.05 -2.16
CA ARG A 46 -4.46 2.28 -1.32
C ARG A 46 -3.02 2.73 -1.58
N LEU A 47 -2.47 3.52 -0.65
CA LEU A 47 -1.10 4.01 -0.69
C LEU A 47 -0.33 3.51 0.54
N THR A 48 0.95 3.18 0.33
CA THR A 48 1.88 2.90 1.43
C THR A 48 3.01 3.92 1.36
N GLU A 49 3.20 4.68 2.44
CA GLU A 49 4.31 5.61 2.59
C GLU A 49 5.29 5.09 3.65
N LEU A 50 6.56 4.99 3.30
CA LEU A 50 7.62 4.51 4.18
C LEU A 50 8.62 5.64 4.43
N VAL A 51 8.92 5.92 5.70
CA VAL A 51 9.91 6.94 6.10
C VAL A 51 11.03 6.27 6.88
N PHE A 52 12.26 6.39 6.37
CA PHE A 52 13.46 5.86 6.98
C PHE A 52 14.29 7.00 7.57
N ILE A 53 14.61 6.91 8.87
CA ILE A 53 15.42 7.91 9.58
C ILE A 53 16.65 7.21 10.14
N GLY A 54 17.83 7.61 9.66
CA GLY A 54 19.10 7.01 10.05
C GLY A 54 20.29 7.85 9.59
N GLN A 55 21.46 7.59 10.14
CA GLN A 55 22.72 8.18 9.70
C GLN A 55 23.39 7.23 8.71
N GLU A 56 24.12 7.77 7.73
CA GLU A 56 24.87 6.99 6.72
C GLU A 56 24.02 5.97 5.95
N LEU A 57 22.73 6.26 5.75
CA LEU A 57 21.84 5.41 4.96
C LEU A 57 22.24 5.42 3.48
N ASP A 58 22.43 4.23 2.91
CA ASP A 58 22.49 4.07 1.45
C ASP A 58 21.07 4.11 0.88
N ALA A 59 20.61 5.32 0.56
CA ALA A 59 19.27 5.54 0.01
C ALA A 59 19.05 4.82 -1.33
N LYS A 60 20.12 4.59 -2.11
CA LYS A 60 20.00 3.90 -3.40
C LYS A 60 19.77 2.41 -3.18
N ALA A 61 20.63 1.77 -2.38
CA ALA A 61 20.48 0.34 -2.09
C ALA A 61 19.11 0.04 -1.47
N LEU A 62 18.67 0.87 -0.52
CA LEU A 62 17.35 0.75 0.10
C LEU A 62 16.20 0.86 -0.92
N LYS A 63 16.29 1.83 -1.85
CA LYS A 63 15.27 1.98 -2.89
C LYS A 63 15.24 0.78 -3.82
N ASP A 64 16.40 0.29 -4.24
CA ASP A 64 16.52 -0.87 -5.11
C ASP A 64 15.92 -2.12 -4.43
N ASP A 65 16.17 -2.31 -3.13
CA ASP A 65 15.58 -3.40 -2.35
C ASP A 65 14.04 -3.31 -2.23
N LEU A 66 13.51 -2.10 -2.03
CA LEU A 66 12.06 -1.86 -1.99
C LEU A 66 11.40 -2.07 -3.36
N GLU A 67 12.06 -1.66 -4.45
CA GLU A 67 11.58 -1.89 -5.82
C GLU A 67 11.49 -3.40 -6.13
N ASN A 68 12.42 -4.21 -5.62
CA ASN A 68 12.38 -5.67 -5.75
C ASN A 68 11.23 -6.33 -4.97
N CYS A 69 10.59 -5.62 -4.05
CA CYS A 69 9.42 -6.12 -3.32
C CYS A 69 8.09 -5.87 -4.06
N LEU A 70 8.11 -5.12 -5.17
CA LEU A 70 6.92 -4.87 -5.97
C LEU A 70 6.54 -6.10 -6.79
N LEU A 71 5.24 -6.38 -6.86
CA LEU A 71 4.72 -7.43 -7.73
C LEU A 71 4.92 -7.06 -9.20
N THR A 72 5.36 -8.03 -9.99
CA THR A 72 5.35 -7.96 -11.45
C THR A 72 3.92 -8.08 -12.00
N ASP A 73 3.70 -7.69 -13.26
CA ASP A 73 2.39 -7.81 -13.92
C ASP A 73 1.83 -9.25 -13.88
N SER A 74 2.70 -10.24 -14.08
CA SER A 74 2.34 -11.66 -14.02
C SER A 74 1.87 -12.06 -12.62
N GLU A 75 2.54 -11.57 -11.58
CA GLU A 75 2.16 -11.81 -10.20
C GLU A 75 0.86 -11.08 -9.84
N ILE A 76 0.63 -9.85 -10.34
CA ILE A 76 -0.67 -9.16 -10.17
C ILE A 76 -1.81 -9.98 -10.78
N ILE A 77 -1.60 -10.56 -11.97
CA ILE A 77 -2.58 -11.45 -12.61
C ILE A 77 -2.82 -12.70 -11.76
N ALA A 78 -1.76 -13.34 -11.26
CA ALA A 78 -1.87 -14.50 -10.38
C ALA A 78 -2.64 -14.19 -9.10
N TYR A 79 -2.32 -13.07 -8.45
CA TYR A 79 -3.00 -12.56 -7.25
C TYR A 79 -4.50 -12.38 -7.49
N ARG A 80 -4.89 -11.75 -8.61
CA ARG A 80 -6.30 -11.56 -8.99
C ARG A 80 -7.05 -12.86 -9.24
N ASN A 81 -6.34 -13.93 -9.57
CA ASN A 81 -6.88 -15.28 -9.72
C ASN A 81 -6.84 -16.08 -8.40
N ASN A 82 -6.62 -15.43 -7.25
CA ASN A 82 -6.53 -16.02 -5.92
C ASN A 82 -5.39 -17.05 -5.78
N MET A 83 -4.30 -16.88 -6.53
CA MET A 83 -3.10 -17.68 -6.32
C MET A 83 -2.35 -17.20 -5.08
N LEU A 84 -1.80 -18.14 -4.32
CA LEU A 84 -0.96 -17.86 -3.15
C LEU A 84 0.48 -17.69 -3.59
N PHE A 85 1.17 -16.73 -2.96
CA PHE A 85 2.61 -16.55 -3.09
C PHE A 85 3.29 -17.23 -1.90
N SER A 86 4.41 -17.90 -2.16
CA SER A 86 5.29 -18.32 -1.07
C SER A 86 5.75 -17.09 -0.31
N ASN A 87 5.59 -17.07 1.02
CA ASN A 87 6.08 -15.98 1.84
C ASN A 87 7.62 -16.06 1.91
N PRO A 88 8.36 -15.11 1.29
CA PRO A 88 9.83 -15.18 1.27
C PRO A 88 10.45 -14.92 2.64
N PHE A 89 9.66 -14.50 3.63
CA PHE A 89 10.08 -14.18 4.99
C PHE A 89 9.68 -15.23 6.02
N GLU A 90 9.25 -16.43 5.61
CA GLU A 90 8.89 -17.52 6.53
C GLU A 90 9.97 -17.85 7.58
N GLN A 91 11.24 -17.61 7.25
CA GLN A 91 12.39 -17.91 8.12
C GLN A 91 12.92 -16.69 8.90
N VAL A 92 12.28 -15.52 8.80
CA VAL A 92 12.78 -14.26 9.37
C VAL A 92 12.18 -13.96 10.76
N ILE A 93 11.38 -14.88 11.33
CA ILE A 93 10.74 -14.76 12.64
C ILE A 93 11.18 -15.88 13.58
#